data_AF-A0A7J6VIS5-F1
#
_entry.id   AF-A0A7J6VIS5-F1
#
_cell.length_a   1.000
_cell.length_b   1.000
_cell.length_c   1.000
_cell.angle_alpha   90.00
_cell.angle_beta   90.00
_cell.angle_gamma   90.00
#
_symmetry.space_group_name_H-M   'P 1'
#
loop_
_entity.id
_entity.type
_entity.pdbx_description
1 polymer ?
#
loop_
_entity_poly.entity_id
_entity_poly.type
_entity_poly.pdbx_seq_one_letter_code
_entity_poly.pdbx_strand_id
1 'polypeptide(L)'
;MSRLFLTDSAARFFLINNSYDIFQKVTGSPKLDEIVSQDDYFKKLTSKLEQESAMTQGREIWSNVLYCLRDEGIWRYNGVDKEILKERLMEFNWRFEEACLRQARLLFPGSQLRDEYLMDIAEKLMLVYNAFVGRFRRHLEKYIKYSRNDLVMLVLNVYTAVGQG
;
A
#
# COMPACT_ATOMS: atom_id res chain seq x y z
N MET A 1 15.73 27.96 17.17
CA MET A 1 15.16 26.65 17.58
C MET A 1 14.09 26.23 16.58
N SER A 2 14.45 25.67 15.42
CA SER A 2 13.51 25.47 14.30
C SER A 2 13.68 24.13 13.57
N ARG A 3 14.27 23.12 14.23
CA ARG A 3 14.50 21.78 13.64
C ARG A 3 13.91 20.61 14.45
N LEU A 4 13.30 20.86 15.61
CA LEU A 4 12.92 19.80 16.55
C LEU A 4 11.43 19.39 16.50
N PHE A 5 10.58 20.10 15.76
CA PHE A 5 9.15 19.76 15.66
C PHE A 5 8.81 18.81 14.50
N LEU A 6 9.80 18.40 13.70
CA LEU A 6 9.64 17.51 12.55
C LEU A 6 9.94 16.04 12.86
N THR A 7 10.35 15.70 14.08
CA THR A 7 10.72 14.33 14.45
C THR A 7 9.57 13.53 15.05
N ASP A 8 8.56 14.18 15.62
CA ASP A 8 7.42 13.48 16.21
C ASP A 8 6.48 12.95 15.11
N SER A 9 6.26 11.63 15.12
CA SER A 9 5.37 10.96 14.17
C SER A 9 3.94 11.50 14.21
N ALA A 10 3.44 11.90 15.39
CA ALA A 10 2.11 12.48 15.55
C ALA A 10 2.06 13.91 15.01
N ALA A 11 3.09 14.71 15.24
CA ALA A 11 3.18 16.06 14.68
C ALA A 11 3.30 16.04 13.15
N ARG A 12 4.09 15.11 12.58
CA ARG A 12 4.16 14.90 11.13
C ARG A 12 2.82 14.46 10.56
N PHE A 13 2.15 13.51 11.20
CA PHE A 13 0.82 13.04 10.78
C PHE A 13 -0.21 14.18 10.84
N PHE A 14 -0.21 14.96 11.92
CA PHE A 14 -1.08 16.13 12.07
C PHE A 14 -0.80 17.19 10.99
N LEU A 15 0.46 17.48 10.69
CA LEU A 15 0.82 18.44 9.64
C LEU A 15 0.42 17.95 8.25
N ILE A 16 0.62 16.67 7.94
CA ILE A 16 0.18 16.07 6.67
C ILE A 16 -1.34 16.15 6.55
N ASN A 17 -2.07 15.75 7.59
CA ASN A 17 -3.53 15.79 7.59
C ASN A 17 -4.09 17.21 7.44
N ASN A 18 -3.59 18.18 8.22
CA ASN A 18 -4.06 19.56 8.09
C ASN A 18 -3.69 20.18 6.75
N SER A 19 -2.49 19.89 6.23
CA SER A 19 -2.08 20.38 4.91
C SER A 19 -2.95 19.78 3.81
N TYR A 20 -3.32 18.50 3.95
CA TYR A 20 -4.24 17.82 3.04
C TYR A 20 -5.68 18.36 3.13
N ASP A 21 -6.16 18.68 4.34
CA ASP A 21 -7.49 19.29 4.53
C ASP A 21 -7.56 20.71 3.95
N ILE A 22 -6.52 21.51 4.15
CA ILE A 22 -6.39 22.84 3.53
C ILE A 22 -6.35 22.67 2.00
N PHE A 23 -5.58 21.70 1.51
CA PHE A 23 -5.48 21.39 0.09
C PHE A 23 -6.85 21.06 -0.52
N GLN A 24 -7.60 20.12 0.07
CA GLN A 24 -8.95 19.75 -0.39
C GLN A 24 -9.90 20.95 -0.42
N LYS A 25 -9.79 21.86 0.56
CA LYS A 25 -10.60 23.09 0.61
C LYS A 25 -10.18 24.10 -0.47
N VAL A 26 -8.89 24.19 -0.79
CA VAL A 26 -8.36 25.08 -1.83
C VAL A 26 -8.73 24.57 -3.22
N THR A 27 -8.52 23.29 -3.52
CA THR A 27 -8.83 22.70 -4.83
C THR A 27 -10.31 22.46 -5.06
N GLY A 28 -11.11 22.29 -4.00
CA GLY A 28 -12.57 22.29 -4.08
C GLY A 28 -13.19 23.65 -4.41
N SER A 29 -12.41 24.74 -4.41
CA SER A 29 -12.86 26.09 -4.74
C SER A 29 -12.24 26.54 -6.08
N PRO A 30 -13.01 26.63 -7.18
CA PRO A 30 -12.47 26.95 -8.50
C PRO A 30 -11.67 28.25 -8.55
N LYS A 31 -12.10 29.27 -7.78
CA LYS A 31 -11.45 30.58 -7.72
C LYS A 31 -10.12 30.55 -6.96
N LEU A 32 -10.02 29.73 -5.90
CA LEU A 32 -8.77 29.58 -5.16
C LEU A 32 -7.82 28.66 -5.90
N ASP A 33 -8.34 27.59 -6.50
CA ASP A 33 -7.58 26.69 -7.34
C ASP A 33 -6.93 27.44 -8.51
N GLU A 34 -7.66 28.30 -9.23
CA GLU A 34 -7.12 29.08 -10.36
C GLU A 34 -5.95 30.00 -9.95
N ILE A 35 -6.04 30.66 -8.79
CA ILE A 35 -5.00 31.56 -8.29
C ILE A 35 -3.74 30.77 -7.91
N VAL A 36 -3.94 29.60 -7.33
CA VAL A 36 -2.89 28.86 -6.65
C VAL A 36 -2.22 27.84 -7.57
N SER A 37 -2.96 27.32 -8.55
CA SER A 37 -2.46 26.39 -9.58
C SER A 37 -1.55 27.06 -10.61
N GLN A 38 -1.33 28.38 -10.55
CA GLN A 38 -0.29 29.07 -11.33
C GLN A 38 1.05 29.15 -10.60
N ASP A 39 1.09 28.88 -9.29
CA ASP A 39 2.30 28.95 -8.46
C ASP A 39 3.05 27.60 -8.48
N ASP A 40 4.28 27.61 -8.99
CA ASP A 40 5.11 26.41 -9.10
C ASP A 40 5.56 25.84 -7.74
N TYR A 41 5.72 26.69 -6.73
CA TYR A 41 5.99 26.24 -5.36
C TYR A 41 4.78 25.52 -4.79
N PHE A 42 3.58 26.04 -5.02
CA PHE A 42 2.35 25.40 -4.57
C PHE A 42 2.10 24.07 -5.30
N LYS A 43 2.29 23.99 -6.62
CA LYS A 43 2.21 22.72 -7.37
C LYS A 43 3.14 21.66 -6.79
N LYS A 44 4.39 22.05 -6.51
CA LYS A 44 5.39 21.15 -5.92
C LYS A 44 4.99 20.70 -4.51
N LEU A 45 4.46 21.60 -3.69
CA LEU A 45 3.99 21.29 -2.35
C LEU A 45 2.79 20.33 -2.39
N THR A 46 1.81 20.61 -3.24
CA THR A 46 0.63 19.77 -3.48
C THR A 46 1.02 18.37 -3.90
N SER A 47 1.86 18.24 -4.94
CA SER A 47 2.30 16.94 -5.43
C SER A 47 3.00 16.12 -4.34
N LYS A 48 3.76 16.78 -3.45
CA LYS A 48 4.39 16.10 -2.31
C LYS A 48 3.37 15.64 -1.26
N LEU A 49 2.35 16.45 -0.96
CA LEU A 49 1.30 16.10 0.00
C LEU A 49 0.42 14.94 -0.51
N GLU A 50 0.04 14.98 -1.78
CA GLU A 50 -0.69 13.89 -2.44
C GLU A 50 0.13 12.59 -2.44
N GLN A 51 1.43 12.67 -2.74
CA GLN A 51 2.35 11.54 -2.66
C GLN A 51 2.39 10.93 -1.26
N GLU A 52 2.63 11.73 -0.22
CA GLU A 52 2.72 11.25 1.17
C GLU A 52 1.40 10.64 1.65
N SER A 53 0.27 11.23 1.25
CA SER A 53 -1.07 10.70 1.52
C SER A 53 -1.27 9.34 0.86
N ALA A 54 -0.99 9.22 -0.44
CA ALA A 54 -1.11 7.96 -1.19
C ALA A 54 -0.20 6.86 -0.62
N MET A 55 1.04 7.19 -0.26
CA MET A 55 1.97 6.25 0.38
C MET A 55 1.50 5.82 1.77
N THR A 56 0.90 6.72 2.54
CA THR A 56 0.37 6.42 3.88
C THR A 56 -0.83 5.49 3.80
N GLN A 57 -1.80 5.79 2.93
CA GLN A 57 -2.96 4.94 2.67
C GLN A 57 -2.54 3.58 2.11
N GLY A 58 -1.60 3.56 1.16
CA GLY A 58 -1.06 2.31 0.61
C GLY A 58 -0.35 1.48 1.68
N ARG A 59 0.43 2.08 2.58
CA ARG A 59 1.06 1.35 3.71
C ARG A 59 0.03 0.63 4.58
N GLU A 60 -1.11 1.26 4.88
CA GLU A 60 -2.19 0.64 5.65
C GLU A 60 -2.88 -0.50 4.87
N ILE A 61 -3.11 -0.30 3.57
CA ILE A 61 -3.66 -1.33 2.69
C ILE A 61 -2.77 -2.57 2.68
N TRP A 62 -1.47 -2.40 2.41
CA TRP A 62 -0.53 -3.50 2.24
C TRP A 62 -0.13 -4.14 3.57
N SER A 63 -0.14 -3.41 4.69
CA SER A 63 0.12 -4.02 6.01
C SER A 63 -0.92 -5.09 6.36
N ASN A 64 -2.18 -4.86 5.99
CA ASN A 64 -3.26 -5.84 6.19
C ASN A 64 -3.06 -7.11 5.35
N VAL A 65 -2.54 -6.98 4.12
CA VAL A 65 -2.20 -8.14 3.26
C VAL A 65 -1.08 -8.96 3.88
N LEU A 66 0.00 -8.29 4.32
CA LEU A 66 1.14 -8.95 4.94
C LEU A 66 0.75 -9.63 6.26
N TYR A 67 -0.16 -9.02 7.02
CA TYR A 67 -0.64 -9.59 8.28
C TYR A 67 -1.32 -10.95 8.10
N CYS A 68 -1.92 -11.24 6.94
CA CYS A 68 -2.49 -12.57 6.66
C CYS A 68 -1.42 -13.69 6.70
N LEU A 69 -0.16 -13.37 6.43
CA LEU A 69 0.96 -14.31 6.31
C LEU A 69 1.81 -14.43 7.59
N ARG A 70 1.16 -14.21 8.74
CA ARG A 70 1.76 -14.35 10.07
C ARG A 70 1.77 -15.81 10.53
N ASP A 71 2.49 -16.16 11.61
CA ASP A 71 2.66 -17.55 12.06
C ASP A 71 1.75 -17.96 13.24
N GLU A 72 1.12 -17.00 13.91
CA GLU A 72 0.46 -17.21 15.20
C GLU A 72 -0.69 -18.21 15.07
N GLY A 73 -0.73 -19.22 15.95
CA GLY A 73 -1.81 -20.22 15.97
C GLY A 73 -1.70 -21.32 14.90
N ILE A 74 -0.74 -21.24 13.97
CA ILE A 74 -0.50 -22.30 12.98
C ILE A 74 0.15 -23.52 13.63
N TRP A 75 1.06 -23.30 14.58
CA TRP A 75 1.73 -24.37 15.32
C TRP A 75 0.93 -24.75 16.56
N ARG A 76 0.61 -26.04 16.66
CA ARG A 76 -0.03 -26.66 17.83
C ARG A 76 0.86 -27.78 18.38
N TYR A 77 0.50 -28.30 19.57
CA TYR A 77 1.27 -29.35 20.24
C TYR A 77 1.47 -30.62 19.37
N ASN A 78 0.55 -30.87 18.44
CA ASN A 78 0.52 -32.01 17.52
C ASN A 78 0.94 -31.67 16.08
N GLY A 79 1.55 -30.50 15.86
CA GLY A 79 2.06 -30.08 14.56
C GLY A 79 1.30 -28.92 13.94
N VAL A 80 1.29 -28.85 12.60
CA VAL A 80 0.69 -27.75 11.83
C VAL A 80 -0.82 -27.93 11.72
N ASP A 81 -1.57 -26.90 12.10
CA ASP A 81 -3.00 -26.78 11.83
C ASP A 81 -3.24 -26.39 10.36
N LYS A 82 -3.78 -27.33 9.57
CA LYS A 82 -3.96 -27.16 8.13
C LYS A 82 -5.16 -26.29 7.79
N GLU A 83 -6.18 -26.29 8.65
CA GLU A 83 -7.39 -25.51 8.50
C GLU A 83 -7.07 -24.02 8.67
N ILE A 84 -6.37 -23.65 9.75
CA ILE A 84 -5.92 -22.25 9.97
C ILE A 84 -5.01 -21.78 8.82
N LEU A 85 -4.09 -22.65 8.40
CA LEU A 85 -3.17 -22.35 7.32
C LEU A 85 -3.90 -22.09 5.99
N LYS A 86 -4.93 -22.88 5.68
CA LYS A 86 -5.80 -22.68 4.52
C LYS A 86 -6.60 -21.38 4.62
N GLU A 87 -7.22 -21.12 5.77
CA GLU A 87 -7.99 -19.89 6.02
C GLU A 87 -7.14 -18.64 5.81
N ARG A 88 -5.88 -18.64 6.30
CA ARG A 88 -4.95 -17.53 6.08
C ARG A 88 -4.62 -17.30 4.63
N LEU A 89 -4.40 -18.35 3.86
CA LEU A 89 -4.09 -18.20 2.44
C LEU A 89 -5.31 -17.73 1.63
N MET A 90 -6.52 -18.16 2.01
CA MET A 90 -7.76 -17.65 1.44
C MET A 90 -7.98 -16.18 1.79
N GLU A 91 -7.77 -15.79 3.05
CA GLU A 91 -7.84 -14.39 3.49
C GLU A 91 -6.79 -13.54 2.75
N PHE A 92 -5.55 -14.02 2.65
CA PHE A 92 -4.49 -13.38 1.88
C PHE A 92 -4.92 -13.09 0.45
N ASN A 93 -5.46 -14.10 -0.27
CA ASN A 93 -5.89 -13.92 -1.66
C ASN A 93 -6.95 -12.83 -1.79
N TRP A 94 -7.95 -12.84 -0.90
CA TRP A 94 -9.01 -11.83 -0.88
C TRP A 94 -8.45 -10.43 -0.61
N ARG A 95 -7.64 -10.28 0.45
CA ARG A 95 -7.04 -9.00 0.84
C ARG A 95 -6.09 -8.47 -0.22
N PHE A 96 -5.36 -9.35 -0.91
CA PHE A 96 -4.46 -8.98 -1.99
C PHE A 96 -5.24 -8.40 -3.18
N GLU A 97 -6.32 -9.05 -3.61
CA GLU A 97 -7.19 -8.55 -4.68
C GLU A 97 -7.81 -7.19 -4.31
N GLU A 98 -8.33 -7.09 -3.09
CA GLU A 98 -8.88 -5.84 -2.57
C GLU A 98 -7.81 -4.73 -2.49
N ALA A 99 -6.60 -5.06 -2.06
CA ALA A 99 -5.49 -4.13 -2.00
C ALA A 99 -5.12 -3.59 -3.38
N CYS A 100 -5.07 -4.45 -4.40
CA CYS A 100 -4.82 -4.03 -5.77
C CYS A 100 -5.91 -3.04 -6.25
N LEU A 101 -7.18 -3.36 -6.03
CA LEU A 101 -8.30 -2.48 -6.41
C LEU A 101 -8.25 -1.13 -5.68
N ARG A 102 -7.93 -1.12 -4.39
CA ARG A 102 -7.82 0.11 -3.60
C ARG A 102 -6.62 0.94 -4.04
N GLN A 103 -5.45 0.31 -4.22
CA GLN A 103 -4.22 0.98 -4.67
C GLN A 103 -4.42 1.62 -6.05
N ALA A 104 -5.08 0.93 -6.98
CA ALA A 104 -5.36 1.44 -8.33
C ALA A 104 -6.21 2.72 -8.35
N ARG A 105 -7.01 2.94 -7.30
CA ARG A 105 -7.85 4.15 -7.14
C ARG A 105 -7.12 5.32 -6.48
N LEU A 106 -5.94 5.10 -5.90
CA LEU A 106 -5.16 6.15 -5.27
C LEU A 106 -4.50 7.02 -6.34
N LEU A 107 -4.76 8.33 -6.31
CA LEU A 107 -4.01 9.27 -7.13
C LEU A 107 -2.56 9.31 -6.65
N PHE A 108 -1.61 8.91 -7.50
CA PHE A 108 -0.19 8.93 -7.18
C PHE A 108 0.55 9.89 -8.13
N PRO A 109 1.12 10.99 -7.63
CA PRO A 109 1.86 11.94 -8.45
C PRO A 109 3.19 11.38 -8.92
N GLY A 110 3.47 11.50 -10.21
CA GLY A 110 4.75 11.13 -10.82
C GLY A 110 4.91 9.63 -11.06
N SER A 111 5.07 9.23 -12.32
CA SER A 111 5.22 7.82 -12.72
C SER A 111 6.45 7.14 -12.11
N GLN A 112 7.61 7.81 -12.08
CA GLN A 112 8.83 7.21 -11.55
C GLN A 112 8.71 6.88 -10.05
N LEU A 113 8.25 7.84 -9.24
CA LEU A 113 8.10 7.66 -7.78
C LEU A 113 7.05 6.59 -7.46
N ARG A 114 5.98 6.53 -8.27
CA ARG A 114 4.96 5.49 -8.18
C ARG A 114 5.58 4.11 -8.46
N ASP A 115 6.37 3.99 -9.52
CA ASP A 115 6.96 2.70 -9.91
C ASP A 115 7.99 2.23 -8.87
N GLU A 116 8.80 3.14 -8.33
CA GLU A 116 9.70 2.87 -7.19
C GLU A 116 8.93 2.41 -5.94
N TYR A 117 7.81 3.07 -5.62
CA TYR A 117 6.94 2.69 -4.50
C TYR A 117 6.32 1.29 -4.69
N LEU A 118 5.85 0.97 -5.91
CA LEU A 118 5.30 -0.35 -6.21
C LEU A 118 6.37 -1.44 -6.18
N MET A 119 7.60 -1.13 -6.59
CA MET A 119 8.74 -2.04 -6.43
C MET A 119 9.01 -2.35 -4.96
N ASP A 120 9.01 -1.34 -4.08
CA ASP A 120 9.17 -1.52 -2.64
C ASP A 120 8.05 -2.39 -2.03
N ILE A 121 6.79 -2.18 -2.44
CA ILE A 121 5.68 -3.04 -2.04
C ILE A 121 5.91 -4.48 -2.51
N ALA A 122 6.24 -4.67 -3.79
CA ALA A 122 6.43 -5.99 -4.37
C ALA A 122 7.57 -6.73 -3.67
N GLU A 123 8.68 -6.07 -3.40
CA GLU A 123 9.82 -6.65 -2.68
C GLU A 123 9.43 -7.13 -1.28
N LYS A 124 8.77 -6.26 -0.50
CA LYS A 124 8.28 -6.60 0.86
C LYS A 124 7.29 -7.75 0.84
N LEU A 125 6.34 -7.72 -0.10
CA LEU A 125 5.38 -8.80 -0.29
C LEU A 125 6.09 -10.12 -0.60
N MET A 126 7.07 -10.10 -1.50
CA MET A 126 7.81 -11.31 -1.87
C MET A 126 8.62 -11.87 -0.71
N LEU A 127 9.22 -11.01 0.11
CA LEU A 127 9.96 -11.44 1.30
C LEU A 127 9.07 -12.26 2.24
N VAL A 128 7.91 -11.71 2.60
CA VAL A 128 6.96 -12.35 3.53
C VAL A 128 6.30 -13.58 2.90
N TYR A 129 5.85 -13.46 1.66
CA TYR A 129 5.18 -14.55 0.94
C TYR A 129 6.08 -15.77 0.75
N ASN A 130 7.33 -15.56 0.30
CA ASN A 130 8.27 -16.66 0.12
C ASN A 130 8.64 -17.32 1.45
N ALA A 131 8.80 -16.56 2.51
CA ALA A 131 9.07 -17.11 3.84
C ALA A 131 7.90 -17.99 4.31
N PHE A 132 6.67 -17.50 4.19
CA PHE A 132 5.46 -18.23 4.59
C PHE A 132 5.24 -19.49 3.75
N VAL A 133 5.25 -19.37 2.43
CA VAL A 133 5.05 -20.52 1.52
C VAL A 133 6.19 -21.51 1.65
N GLY A 134 7.44 -21.06 1.76
CA GLY A 134 8.60 -21.93 1.95
C GLY A 134 8.48 -22.78 3.22
N ARG A 135 8.04 -22.19 4.33
CA ARG A 135 7.84 -22.87 5.60
C ARG A 135 6.74 -23.93 5.56
N PHE A 136 5.63 -23.63 4.90
CA PHE A 136 4.44 -24.48 4.91
C PHE A 136 4.15 -25.21 3.58
N ARG A 137 5.12 -25.24 2.66
CA ARG A 137 4.97 -25.75 1.28
C ARG A 137 4.22 -27.07 1.19
N ARG A 138 4.65 -28.07 1.97
CA ARG A 138 4.07 -29.44 2.00
C ARG A 138 2.57 -29.47 2.34
N HIS A 139 2.05 -28.42 2.98
CA HIS A 139 0.65 -28.31 3.39
C HIS A 139 -0.14 -27.35 2.50
N LEU A 140 0.54 -26.48 1.75
CA LEU A 140 -0.07 -25.40 0.96
C LEU A 140 -0.21 -25.67 -0.53
N GLU A 141 0.54 -26.61 -1.11
CA GLU A 141 0.67 -26.75 -2.58
C GLU A 141 -0.66 -26.70 -3.35
N LYS A 142 -1.73 -27.32 -2.83
CA LYS A 142 -3.06 -27.34 -3.47
C LYS A 142 -3.93 -26.09 -3.25
N TYR A 143 -3.48 -25.14 -2.43
CA TYR A 143 -4.21 -23.93 -2.04
C TYR A 143 -3.55 -22.64 -2.54
N ILE A 144 -2.35 -22.74 -3.13
CA ILE A 144 -1.63 -21.59 -3.71
C ILE A 144 -2.35 -21.13 -4.98
N LYS A 145 -2.99 -19.96 -4.91
CA LYS A 145 -3.69 -19.33 -6.04
C LYS A 145 -2.72 -18.57 -6.96
N TYR A 146 -1.79 -17.83 -6.38
CA TYR A 146 -0.86 -16.97 -7.10
C TYR A 146 0.56 -17.49 -7.01
N SER A 147 1.26 -17.56 -8.14
CA SER A 147 2.71 -17.72 -8.12
C SER A 147 3.39 -16.42 -7.68
N ARG A 148 4.68 -16.52 -7.33
CA ARG A 148 5.53 -15.36 -7.05
C ARG A 148 5.47 -14.33 -8.19
N ASN A 149 5.55 -14.80 -9.42
CA ASN A 149 5.57 -13.94 -10.60
C ASN A 149 4.22 -13.26 -10.81
N ASP A 150 3.12 -13.97 -10.55
CA ASP A 150 1.77 -13.40 -10.66
C ASP A 150 1.60 -12.23 -9.68
N LEU A 151 2.00 -12.43 -8.41
CA LEU A 151 1.90 -11.38 -7.39
C LEU A 151 2.71 -10.14 -7.76
N VAL A 152 3.97 -10.31 -8.19
CA VAL A 152 4.83 -9.19 -8.62
C VAL A 152 4.20 -8.47 -9.81
N MET A 153 3.76 -9.23 -10.81
CA MET A 153 3.18 -8.67 -12.03
C MET A 153 1.91 -7.87 -11.70
N LEU A 154 1.02 -8.39 -10.85
CA LEU A 154 -0.21 -7.70 -10.44
C LEU A 154 0.07 -6.43 -9.64
N VAL A 155 1.04 -6.43 -8.74
CA VAL A 155 1.43 -5.22 -7.97
C VAL A 155 2.01 -4.14 -8.89
N LEU A 156 2.98 -4.50 -9.74
CA LEU A 156 3.66 -3.52 -10.60
C LEU A 156 2.74 -2.94 -11.69
N ASN A 157 1.68 -3.66 -12.06
CA ASN A 157 0.71 -3.25 -13.07
C ASN A 157 -0.62 -2.75 -12.47
N VAL A 158 -0.67 -2.45 -11.18
CA VAL A 158 -1.91 -2.08 -10.49
C VAL A 158 -2.56 -0.81 -11.09
N TYR A 159 -1.76 0.09 -11.66
CA TYR A 159 -2.24 1.32 -12.32
C TYR A 159 -2.49 1.18 -13.82
N THR A 160 -2.03 0.11 -14.46
CA THR A 160 -2.25 -0.11 -15.91
C THR A 160 -3.56 -0.83 -16.19
N ALA A 161 -4.15 -1.49 -15.19
CA ALA A 161 -5.41 -2.21 -15.29
C ALA A 161 -6.68 -1.33 -15.31
N VAL A 162 -6.60 -0.03 -14.99
CA VAL A 162 -7.77 0.87 -14.84
C VAL A 162 -7.87 1.92 -15.95
N GLY A 163 -6.94 1.95 -16.90
CA GLY A 163 -6.93 2.93 -17.98
C GLY A 163 -7.48 2.42 -19.30
N GLN A 164 -8.79 2.16 -19.41
CA GLN A 164 -9.65 2.41 -20.61
C GLN A 164 -11.13 2.32 -20.17
N GLY A 165 -11.79 3.47 -20.02
CA GLY A 165 -13.21 3.60 -19.73
C GLY A 165 -13.61 5.05 -19.61
#